data_AF-A0A255ZAT0-F1
#
_entry.id   AF-A0A255ZAT0-F1
#
_cell.length_a   1.000
_cell.length_b   1.000
_cell.length_c   1.000
_cell.angle_alpha   90.00
_cell.angle_beta   90.00
_cell.angle_gamma   90.00
#
_symmetry.space_group_name_H-M   'P 1'
#
loop_
_entity.id
_entity.type
_entity.pdbx_description
1 polymer ?
#
loop_
_entity_poly.entity_id
_entity_poly.type
_entity_poly.pdbx_seq_one_letter_code
_entity_poly.pdbx_strand_id
1 'polypeptide(L)'
;MSFLDSQSTPFINIKTETEILNSNATVIFDSGDDSFFTFSQHHFDQVVNEVQEKQKQLQEPVTGSLQLFDVIFTSKGSFSFSLNGNADHATYYQYRIKNLTFGQTAFENIIATTTSDNRSRVGFGLLQYGRLILDYRNKKYYFLPYDSMACFNVNHKAERFNATYENNKFRVGIVWDEALQGIMKVGDEILSINEVDFSSLSMCEVLRSRHEKAIEADKLVITLKDIETQDTKVVEIVN
;
A
#
# COMPACT_ATOMS: atom_id res chain seq x y z
N MET A 1 -22.38 -11.46 -7.62
CA MET A 1 -21.69 -11.25 -6.34
C MET A 1 -22.65 -10.61 -5.33
N SER A 2 -22.46 -10.86 -4.04
CA SER A 2 -23.27 -10.35 -2.91
C SER A 2 -22.37 -9.82 -1.78
N PHE A 3 -22.63 -8.64 -1.24
CA PHE A 3 -22.04 -8.15 0.01
C PHE A 3 -22.48 -8.99 1.22
N LEU A 4 -21.51 -9.42 2.05
CA LEU A 4 -21.66 -10.41 3.13
C LEU A 4 -21.24 -9.82 4.49
N ASP A 5 -22.01 -8.90 5.08
CA ASP A 5 -22.16 -8.71 6.54
C ASP A 5 -23.24 -7.66 6.88
N SER A 6 -23.54 -7.50 8.18
CA SER A 6 -24.52 -6.55 8.73
C SER A 6 -24.14 -5.07 8.56
N GLN A 7 -22.88 -4.77 8.25
CA GLN A 7 -22.40 -3.41 7.98
C GLN A 7 -22.44 -3.05 6.48
N SER A 8 -22.91 -3.97 5.63
CA SER A 8 -22.87 -3.78 4.17
C SER A 8 -21.44 -3.53 3.66
N THR A 9 -20.43 -4.20 4.23
CA THR A 9 -19.04 -4.03 3.78
C THR A 9 -18.92 -4.38 2.29
N PRO A 10 -18.29 -3.53 1.47
CA PRO A 10 -18.18 -3.76 0.03
C PRO A 10 -17.10 -4.80 -0.29
N PHE A 11 -17.44 -6.08 -0.14
CA PHE A 11 -16.59 -7.18 -0.55
C PHE A 11 -16.52 -7.30 -2.07
N ILE A 12 -15.30 -7.44 -2.57
CA ILE A 12 -15.01 -7.56 -4.00
C ILE A 12 -14.09 -8.76 -4.22
N ASN A 13 -14.26 -9.43 -5.35
CA ASN A 13 -13.40 -10.53 -5.74
C ASN A 13 -12.28 -10.00 -6.63
N ILE A 14 -11.07 -10.44 -6.31
CA ILE A 14 -9.90 -10.31 -7.16
C ILE A 14 -9.44 -11.69 -7.57
N LYS A 15 -8.74 -11.74 -8.69
CA LYS A 15 -8.07 -12.95 -9.16
C LYS A 15 -6.60 -12.63 -9.38
N THR A 16 -5.74 -13.50 -8.87
CA THR A 16 -4.30 -13.37 -9.03
C THR A 16 -3.81 -14.56 -9.86
N GLU A 17 -3.17 -14.27 -10.98
CA GLU A 17 -2.77 -15.28 -11.96
C GLU A 17 -1.27 -15.20 -12.23
N THR A 18 -0.60 -16.33 -12.06
CA THR A 18 0.72 -16.61 -12.60
C THR A 18 0.66 -17.93 -13.37
N GLU A 19 1.76 -18.33 -13.99
CA GLU A 19 1.87 -19.63 -14.65
C GLU A 19 1.62 -20.84 -13.70
N ILE A 20 1.74 -20.65 -12.37
CA ILE A 20 1.61 -21.73 -11.36
C ILE A 20 0.51 -21.47 -10.33
N LEU A 21 0.06 -20.24 -10.19
CA LEU A 21 -0.98 -19.86 -9.26
C LEU A 21 -2.15 -19.26 -10.01
N ASN A 22 -3.34 -19.78 -9.72
CA ASN A 22 -4.58 -19.13 -10.07
C ASN A 22 -5.41 -19.11 -8.78
N SER A 23 -5.42 -17.96 -8.12
CA SER A 23 -6.08 -17.78 -6.83
C SER A 23 -7.17 -16.74 -6.95
N ASN A 24 -8.32 -17.01 -6.33
CA ASN A 24 -9.39 -16.03 -6.16
C ASN A 24 -9.40 -15.62 -4.69
N ALA A 25 -9.44 -14.32 -4.43
CA ALA A 25 -9.56 -13.80 -3.08
C ALA A 25 -10.73 -12.81 -2.99
N THR A 26 -11.37 -12.77 -1.83
CA THR A 26 -12.37 -11.75 -1.51
C THR A 26 -11.73 -10.71 -0.59
N VAL A 27 -11.75 -9.46 -1.03
CA VAL A 27 -11.12 -8.32 -0.38
C VAL A 27 -12.15 -7.23 -0.11
N ILE A 28 -11.81 -6.26 0.72
CA ILE A 28 -12.68 -5.10 0.97
C ILE A 28 -12.31 -3.98 -0.01
N PHE A 29 -13.30 -3.31 -0.58
CA PHE A 29 -13.05 -1.98 -1.14
C PHE A 29 -13.05 -0.94 -0.02
N ASP A 30 -11.93 -0.26 0.16
CA ASP A 30 -11.74 0.73 1.21
C ASP A 30 -11.53 2.11 0.56
N SER A 31 -12.59 2.92 0.52
CA SER A 31 -12.49 4.27 -0.05
C SER A 31 -11.66 5.24 0.80
N GLY A 32 -11.25 4.83 2.01
CA GLY A 32 -10.34 5.59 2.87
C GLY A 32 -8.88 5.16 2.75
N ASP A 33 -8.56 4.19 1.88
CA ASP A 33 -7.21 3.74 1.56
C ASP A 33 -6.82 4.31 0.18
N ASP A 34 -5.77 5.11 0.09
CA ASP A 34 -5.34 5.72 -1.17
C ASP A 34 -4.56 4.75 -2.08
N SER A 35 -4.13 3.60 -1.54
CA SER A 35 -3.37 2.60 -2.29
C SER A 35 -4.21 1.96 -3.41
N PHE A 36 -3.54 1.30 -4.36
CA PHE A 36 -4.23 0.44 -5.33
C PHE A 36 -4.67 -0.87 -4.66
N PHE A 37 -3.73 -1.53 -3.98
CA PHE A 37 -3.97 -2.79 -3.28
C PHE A 37 -3.10 -2.88 -2.02
N THR A 38 -3.69 -3.38 -0.94
CA THR A 38 -3.00 -3.66 0.32
C THR A 38 -3.28 -5.10 0.73
N PHE A 39 -2.24 -5.91 0.95
CA PHE A 39 -2.41 -7.27 1.49
C PHE A 39 -2.47 -7.24 3.02
N SER A 40 -3.38 -7.99 3.63
CA SER A 40 -3.19 -8.37 5.02
C SER A 40 -2.00 -9.31 5.13
N GLN A 41 -1.20 -9.19 6.19
CA GLN A 41 -0.03 -10.03 6.40
C GLN A 41 -0.39 -11.53 6.33
N HIS A 42 -1.51 -11.92 6.95
CA HIS A 42 -2.01 -13.30 6.88
C HIS A 42 -2.30 -13.76 5.44
N HIS A 43 -2.99 -12.95 4.62
CA HIS A 43 -3.29 -13.32 3.24
C HIS A 43 -2.01 -13.37 2.39
N PHE A 44 -1.08 -12.43 2.62
CA PHE A 44 0.22 -12.42 1.96
C PHE A 44 0.99 -13.71 2.25
N ASP A 45 1.12 -14.09 3.52
CA ASP A 45 1.83 -15.29 3.94
C ASP A 45 1.21 -16.55 3.34
N GLN A 46 -0.13 -16.63 3.27
CA GLN A 46 -0.83 -17.75 2.62
C GLN A 46 -0.46 -17.87 1.14
N VAL A 47 -0.48 -16.76 0.39
CA VAL A 47 -0.16 -16.77 -1.04
C VAL A 47 1.31 -17.08 -1.27
N VAL A 48 2.22 -16.51 -0.47
CA VAL A 48 3.66 -16.80 -0.55
C VAL A 48 3.93 -18.29 -0.29
N ASN A 49 3.34 -18.86 0.76
CA ASN A 49 3.48 -20.27 1.08
C ASN A 49 2.93 -21.17 -0.04
N GLU A 50 1.77 -20.84 -0.62
CA GLU A 50 1.22 -21.61 -1.75
C GLU A 50 2.14 -21.55 -2.97
N VAL A 51 2.67 -20.38 -3.31
CA VAL A 51 3.63 -20.21 -4.39
C VAL A 51 4.89 -21.05 -4.14
N GLN A 52 5.46 -20.99 -2.92
CA GLN A 52 6.66 -21.76 -2.57
C GLN A 52 6.42 -23.27 -2.65
N GLU A 53 5.28 -23.77 -2.16
CA GLU A 53 4.97 -25.20 -2.22
C GLU A 53 4.77 -25.68 -3.66
N LYS A 54 4.11 -24.89 -4.51
CA LYS A 54 3.98 -25.21 -5.94
C LYS A 54 5.32 -25.16 -6.67
N GLN A 55 6.20 -24.21 -6.31
CA GLN A 55 7.54 -24.13 -6.85
C GLN A 55 8.39 -25.34 -6.47
N LYS A 56 8.32 -25.85 -5.23
CA LYS A 56 9.04 -27.07 -4.82
C LYS A 56 8.61 -28.31 -5.60
N GLN A 57 7.35 -28.36 -6.07
CA GLN A 57 6.86 -29.46 -6.90
C GLN A 57 7.38 -29.39 -8.34
N LEU A 58 7.82 -28.22 -8.77
CA LEU A 58 8.43 -28.00 -10.08
C LEU A 58 9.93 -28.27 -9.96
N GLN A 59 10.43 -29.19 -10.78
CA GLN A 59 11.81 -29.70 -10.69
C GLN A 59 12.87 -28.73 -11.25
N GLU A 60 12.48 -27.53 -11.69
CA GLU A 60 13.33 -26.56 -12.37
C GLU A 60 13.40 -25.23 -11.61
N PRO A 61 14.55 -24.53 -11.63
CA PRO A 61 14.71 -23.23 -10.97
C PRO A 61 13.76 -22.18 -11.54
N VAL A 62 13.03 -21.52 -10.64
CA VAL A 62 12.01 -20.52 -10.99
C VAL A 62 12.67 -19.26 -11.53
N THR A 63 12.42 -18.94 -12.81
CA THR A 63 12.89 -17.70 -13.44
C THR A 63 11.74 -17.02 -14.21
N GLY A 64 11.71 -15.68 -14.22
CA GLY A 64 10.74 -14.89 -15.01
C GLY A 64 9.32 -14.77 -14.42
N SER A 65 8.31 -15.14 -15.21
CA SER A 65 6.86 -14.90 -15.07
C SER A 65 6.13 -15.71 -13.98
N LEU A 66 6.85 -16.62 -13.32
CA LEU A 66 6.34 -17.54 -12.30
C LEU A 66 6.31 -16.94 -10.87
N GLN A 67 7.09 -15.90 -10.61
CA GLN A 67 7.09 -15.19 -9.33
C GLN A 67 5.95 -14.17 -9.29
N LEU A 68 4.97 -14.38 -8.41
CA LEU A 68 3.83 -13.46 -8.27
C LEU A 68 4.24 -12.11 -7.68
N PHE A 69 5.19 -12.13 -6.77
CA PHE A 69 5.66 -10.97 -6.01
C PHE A 69 7.15 -10.78 -6.21
N ASP A 70 7.55 -9.55 -6.56
CA ASP A 70 8.94 -9.11 -6.38
C ASP A 70 8.99 -8.27 -5.10
N VAL A 71 9.60 -8.77 -4.02
CA VAL A 71 9.79 -7.97 -2.79
C VAL A 71 10.75 -6.84 -3.12
N ILE A 72 10.29 -5.60 -2.95
CA ILE A 72 11.06 -4.38 -3.20
C ILE A 72 11.78 -3.96 -1.93
N PHE A 73 11.04 -3.84 -0.82
CA PHE A 73 11.57 -3.44 0.48
C PHE A 73 10.95 -4.27 1.61
N THR A 74 11.71 -4.43 2.70
CA THR A 74 11.25 -5.03 3.96
C THR A 74 11.59 -4.07 5.09
N SER A 75 10.64 -3.77 5.96
CA SER A 75 10.87 -2.85 7.07
C SER A 75 10.06 -3.21 8.30
N LYS A 76 10.50 -2.71 9.46
CA LYS A 76 9.76 -2.79 10.73
C LYS A 76 9.33 -1.37 11.12
N GLY A 77 8.06 -1.17 11.45
CA GLY A 77 7.54 0.15 11.85
C GLY A 77 6.03 0.13 12.07
N SER A 78 5.32 1.24 11.82
CA SER A 78 3.85 1.29 11.87
C SER A 78 3.28 1.94 10.60
N PHE A 79 2.25 1.32 10.00
CA PHE A 79 1.75 1.69 8.66
C PHE A 79 0.46 2.54 8.67
N SER A 80 -0.04 3.10 9.78
CA SER A 80 -1.33 3.79 9.66
C SER A 80 -1.61 4.99 10.54
N PHE A 81 -2.35 5.90 9.92
CA PHE A 81 -3.19 6.96 10.46
C PHE A 81 -4.54 6.41 10.96
N SER A 82 -4.62 5.11 11.30
CA SER A 82 -5.89 4.46 11.67
C SER A 82 -6.32 4.85 13.09
N LEU A 83 -7.63 5.00 13.28
CA LEU A 83 -8.29 5.36 14.55
C LEU A 83 -8.03 4.39 15.72
N ASN A 84 -7.42 3.23 15.46
CA ASN A 84 -7.06 2.23 16.47
C ASN A 84 -5.53 2.11 16.48
N GLY A 85 -4.90 2.73 17.48
CA GLY A 85 -3.46 2.87 17.59
C GLY A 85 -2.66 1.57 17.60
N ASN A 86 -1.38 1.73 17.25
CA ASN A 86 -0.20 0.90 17.46
C ASN A 86 -0.37 -0.61 17.20
N ALA A 87 -0.13 -1.00 15.95
CA ALA A 87 0.34 -2.34 15.65
C ALA A 87 1.80 -2.46 16.14
N ASP A 88 2.02 -3.24 17.21
CA ASP A 88 3.35 -3.61 17.70
C ASP A 88 4.23 -4.10 16.54
N HIS A 89 5.48 -3.63 16.50
CA HIS A 89 6.58 -3.91 15.54
C HIS A 89 6.37 -5.09 14.57
N ALA A 90 5.44 -4.96 13.63
CA ALA A 90 5.24 -5.94 12.58
C ALA A 90 6.29 -5.74 11.48
N THR A 91 6.68 -6.83 10.83
CA THR A 91 7.49 -6.75 9.61
C THR A 91 6.52 -6.51 8.46
N TYR A 92 6.68 -5.38 7.79
CA TYR A 92 5.91 -5.02 6.62
C TYR A 92 6.75 -5.22 5.37
N TYR A 93 6.06 -5.48 4.26
CA TYR A 93 6.67 -5.67 2.96
C TYR A 93 6.10 -4.68 1.97
N GLN A 94 6.94 -4.15 1.10
CA GLN A 94 6.54 -3.49 -0.14
C GLN A 94 6.97 -4.38 -1.30
N TYR A 95 6.06 -4.68 -2.22
CA TYR A 95 6.30 -5.64 -3.29
C TYR A 95 5.56 -5.24 -4.56
N ARG A 96 6.05 -5.77 -5.69
CA ARG A 96 5.38 -5.68 -6.98
C ARG A 96 4.53 -6.91 -7.22
N ILE A 97 3.23 -6.73 -7.38
CA ILE A 97 2.33 -7.74 -7.91
C ILE A 97 2.40 -7.67 -9.44
N LYS A 98 2.81 -8.75 -10.08
CA LYS A 98 2.97 -8.76 -11.54
C LYS A 98 1.65 -8.69 -12.28
N ASN A 99 0.64 -9.41 -11.81
CA ASN A 99 -0.68 -9.51 -12.44
C ASN A 99 -1.78 -9.60 -11.37
N LEU A 100 -2.81 -8.77 -11.51
CA LEU A 100 -4.03 -8.82 -10.73
C LEU A 100 -5.22 -8.53 -11.63
N THR A 101 -6.27 -9.33 -11.54
CA THR A 101 -7.50 -9.13 -12.29
C THR A 101 -8.63 -8.70 -11.35
N PHE A 102 -9.29 -7.62 -11.71
CA PHE A 102 -10.51 -7.14 -11.07
C PHE A 102 -11.66 -7.21 -12.06
N GLY A 103 -12.64 -8.09 -11.80
CA GLY A 103 -13.74 -8.34 -12.74
C GLY A 103 -13.22 -8.90 -14.07
N GLN A 104 -13.26 -8.09 -15.13
CA GLN A 104 -12.76 -8.44 -16.47
C GLN A 104 -11.53 -7.63 -16.88
N THR A 105 -10.99 -6.80 -15.98
CA THR A 105 -9.87 -5.90 -16.26
C THR A 105 -8.62 -6.43 -15.55
N ALA A 106 -7.54 -6.60 -16.32
CA ALA A 106 -6.24 -6.96 -15.78
C ALA A 106 -5.40 -5.72 -15.44
N PHE A 107 -4.52 -5.88 -14.46
CA PHE A 107 -3.60 -4.86 -13.99
C PHE A 107 -2.23 -5.48 -13.77
N GLU A 108 -1.20 -4.80 -14.26
CA GLU A 108 0.19 -5.24 -14.19
C GLU A 108 1.05 -4.28 -13.39
N ASN A 109 2.13 -4.81 -12.79
CA ASN A 109 3.14 -4.05 -12.06
C ASN A 109 2.57 -3.14 -10.95
N ILE A 110 1.67 -3.69 -10.14
CA ILE A 110 1.08 -2.97 -9.00
C ILE A 110 2.10 -2.96 -7.86
N ILE A 111 2.43 -1.78 -7.34
CA ILE A 111 3.14 -1.68 -6.06
C ILE A 111 2.11 -1.75 -4.94
N ALA A 112 2.33 -2.67 -4.01
CA ALA A 112 1.45 -2.92 -2.87
C ALA A 112 2.28 -3.09 -1.60
N THR A 113 1.65 -2.82 -0.46
CA THR A 113 2.23 -3.04 0.87
C THR A 113 1.47 -4.11 1.64
N THR A 114 2.07 -4.66 2.69
CA THR A 114 1.31 -5.42 3.69
C THR A 114 0.76 -4.51 4.79
N THR A 115 -0.30 -4.95 5.45
CA THR A 115 -0.86 -4.35 6.66
C THR A 115 -1.02 -5.41 7.75
N SER A 116 -1.02 -4.97 9.02
CA SER A 116 -1.37 -5.79 10.18
C SER A 116 -2.86 -6.12 10.26
N ASP A 117 -3.69 -5.47 9.45
CA ASP A 117 -5.13 -5.74 9.45
C ASP A 117 -5.47 -7.17 8.99
N ASN A 118 -6.63 -7.66 9.41
CA ASN A 118 -7.05 -9.03 9.13
C ASN A 118 -7.48 -9.26 7.68
N ARG A 119 -7.69 -8.21 6.88
CA ARG A 119 -8.23 -8.31 5.52
C ARG A 119 -7.45 -7.46 4.55
N SER A 120 -7.20 -8.04 3.37
CA SER A 120 -6.65 -7.32 2.23
C SER A 120 -7.71 -6.38 1.63
N ARG A 121 -7.25 -5.34 0.95
CA ARG A 121 -8.08 -4.23 0.49
C ARG A 121 -7.68 -3.78 -0.90
N VAL A 122 -8.67 -3.26 -1.61
CA VAL A 122 -8.51 -2.44 -2.80
C VAL A 122 -8.89 -1.03 -2.42
N GLY A 123 -7.98 -0.09 -2.63
CA GLY A 123 -8.20 1.31 -2.27
C GLY A 123 -8.65 2.17 -3.45
N PHE A 124 -8.57 3.49 -3.25
CA PHE A 124 -8.90 4.54 -4.20
C PHE A 124 -7.99 4.51 -5.44
N GLY A 125 -6.78 3.96 -5.34
CA GLY A 125 -5.88 3.80 -6.48
C GLY A 125 -6.50 3.06 -7.67
N LEU A 126 -7.43 2.13 -7.44
CA LEU A 126 -8.19 1.47 -8.50
C LEU A 126 -9.01 2.47 -9.35
N LEU A 127 -9.53 3.52 -8.73
CA LEU A 127 -10.45 4.48 -9.37
C LEU A 127 -9.76 5.42 -10.36
N GLN A 128 -8.42 5.42 -10.40
CA GLN A 128 -7.67 6.09 -11.48
C GLN A 128 -7.91 5.43 -12.85
N TYR A 129 -8.29 4.14 -12.85
CA TYR A 129 -8.42 3.32 -14.06
C TYR A 129 -9.87 3.05 -14.47
N GLY A 130 -10.84 3.38 -13.62
CA GLY A 130 -12.24 3.18 -13.93
C GLY A 130 -13.19 3.65 -12.83
N ARG A 131 -14.49 3.45 -13.10
CA ARG A 131 -15.56 3.75 -12.16
C ARG A 131 -15.98 2.49 -11.44
N LEU A 132 -15.94 2.51 -10.12
CA LEU A 132 -16.54 1.48 -9.28
C LEU A 132 -17.94 1.93 -8.83
N ILE A 133 -18.94 1.13 -9.15
CA ILE A 133 -20.32 1.33 -8.71
C ILE A 133 -20.63 0.27 -7.66
N LEU A 134 -20.97 0.70 -6.45
CA LEU A 134 -21.42 -0.16 -5.36
C LEU A 134 -22.95 -0.09 -5.27
N ASP A 135 -23.63 -1.12 -5.73
CA ASP A 135 -25.07 -1.27 -5.64
C ASP A 135 -25.43 -2.06 -4.38
N TYR A 136 -25.52 -1.34 -3.26
CA TYR A 136 -25.85 -1.94 -1.96
C TYR A 136 -27.22 -2.60 -1.95
N ARG A 137 -28.21 -2.01 -2.64
CA ARG A 137 -29.58 -2.55 -2.68
C ARG A 137 -29.61 -3.93 -3.29
N ASN A 138 -28.89 -4.13 -4.41
CA ASN A 138 -28.82 -5.41 -5.09
C ASN A 138 -27.62 -6.26 -4.67
N LYS A 139 -26.82 -5.76 -3.72
CA LYS A 139 -25.58 -6.35 -3.22
C LYS A 139 -24.53 -6.59 -4.31
N LYS A 140 -24.50 -5.78 -5.36
CA LYS A 140 -23.60 -5.94 -6.52
C LYS A 140 -22.55 -4.84 -6.54
N TYR A 141 -21.44 -5.13 -7.20
CA TYR A 141 -20.50 -4.10 -7.62
C TYR A 141 -20.26 -4.21 -9.12
N TYR A 142 -19.89 -3.10 -9.74
CA TYR A 142 -19.56 -3.00 -11.16
C TYR A 142 -18.32 -2.16 -11.32
N PHE A 143 -17.33 -2.64 -12.07
CA PHE A 143 -16.19 -1.83 -12.47
C PHE A 143 -16.25 -1.57 -13.97
N LEU A 144 -16.21 -0.30 -14.31
CA LEU A 144 -16.27 0.21 -15.67
C LEU A 144 -14.94 0.90 -15.96
N PRO A 145 -13.98 0.23 -16.63
CA PRO A 145 -12.69 0.84 -16.94
C PRO A 145 -12.88 2.06 -17.83
N TYR A 146 -12.02 3.08 -17.68
CA TYR A 146 -12.07 4.29 -18.50
C TYR A 146 -11.61 4.02 -19.94
N ASP A 147 -10.64 3.12 -20.10
CA ASP A 147 -10.20 2.63 -21.40
C ASP A 147 -10.81 1.25 -21.70
N SER A 148 -11.00 0.98 -22.98
CA SER A 148 -11.31 -0.34 -23.53
C SER A 148 -10.14 -1.34 -23.45
N MET A 149 -8.98 -0.91 -22.97
CA MET A 149 -7.83 -1.78 -22.74
C MET A 149 -8.18 -2.97 -21.85
N ALA A 150 -7.73 -4.15 -22.27
CA ALA A 150 -7.88 -5.38 -21.49
C ALA A 150 -6.96 -5.42 -20.26
N CYS A 151 -5.83 -4.71 -20.30
CA CYS A 151 -4.82 -4.70 -19.25
C CYS A 151 -4.22 -3.30 -19.06
N PHE A 152 -4.13 -2.84 -17.81
CA PHE A 152 -3.49 -1.59 -17.43
C PHE A 152 -2.14 -1.86 -16.76
N ASN A 153 -1.07 -1.20 -17.23
CA ASN A 153 0.19 -1.20 -16.52
C ASN A 153 0.19 -0.07 -15.48
N VAL A 154 0.15 -0.43 -14.20
CA VAL A 154 0.02 0.51 -13.08
C VAL A 154 1.35 1.21 -12.81
N ASN A 155 2.43 0.45 -12.64
CA ASN A 155 3.82 0.90 -12.52
C ASN A 155 4.02 2.16 -11.62
N HIS A 156 3.34 2.21 -10.47
CA HIS A 156 3.54 3.26 -9.49
C HIS A 156 4.97 3.19 -8.92
N LYS A 157 5.49 4.33 -8.43
CA LYS A 157 6.79 4.34 -7.74
C LYS A 157 6.66 3.67 -6.37
N ALA A 158 7.70 2.93 -6.01
CA ALA A 158 7.89 2.39 -4.66
C ALA A 158 8.14 3.54 -3.67
N GLU A 159 7.42 3.55 -2.55
CA GLU A 159 7.64 4.55 -1.51
C GLU A 159 8.91 4.22 -0.73
N ARG A 160 9.74 5.24 -0.47
CA ARG A 160 11.01 5.08 0.29
C ARG A 160 10.80 5.19 1.81
N PHE A 161 9.72 5.84 2.23
CA PHE A 161 9.27 5.94 3.63
C PHE A 161 7.76 6.24 3.67
N ASN A 162 7.10 5.99 4.79
CA ASN A 162 5.74 6.45 5.07
C ASN A 162 5.71 7.39 6.26
N ALA A 163 4.85 8.39 6.17
CA ALA A 163 4.50 9.24 7.29
C ALA A 163 3.27 8.69 8.03
N THR A 164 3.18 9.00 9.33
CA THR A 164 2.02 8.74 10.18
C THR A 164 1.76 9.96 11.06
N TYR A 165 0.58 10.04 11.67
CA TYR A 165 0.29 11.05 12.67
C TYR A 165 0.04 10.39 14.01
N GLU A 166 0.95 10.64 14.95
CA GLU A 166 0.95 10.03 16.26
C GLU A 166 1.34 11.07 17.31
N ASN A 167 0.67 11.05 18.46
CA ASN A 167 0.95 11.98 19.57
C ASN A 167 0.88 13.45 19.14
N ASN A 168 -0.14 13.78 18.33
CA ASN A 168 -0.38 15.11 17.75
C ASN A 168 0.77 15.66 16.89
N LYS A 169 1.54 14.77 16.25
CA LYS A 169 2.68 15.14 15.42
C LYS A 169 2.71 14.30 14.16
N PHE A 170 3.09 14.92 13.05
CA PHE A 170 3.40 14.21 11.81
C PHE A 170 4.80 13.60 11.93
N ARG A 171 4.92 12.30 11.70
CA ARG A 171 6.12 11.52 12.02
C ARG A 171 6.45 10.53 10.93
N VAL A 172 7.69 10.09 10.89
CA VAL A 172 8.12 8.95 10.10
C VAL A 172 7.57 7.67 10.74
N GLY A 173 6.69 6.95 10.05
CA GLY A 173 6.11 5.69 10.51
C GLY A 173 6.95 4.47 10.12
N ILE A 174 7.41 4.43 8.88
CA ILE A 174 8.25 3.36 8.31
C ILE A 174 9.31 3.97 7.40
N VAL A 175 10.52 3.41 7.43
CA VAL A 175 11.59 3.70 6.47
C VAL A 175 11.84 2.42 5.68
N TRP A 176 11.49 2.42 4.39
CA TRP A 176 11.61 1.25 3.52
C TRP A 176 13.01 1.08 2.97
N ASP A 177 13.60 2.19 2.54
CA ASP A 177 14.88 2.20 1.88
C ASP A 177 16.02 2.16 2.90
N GLU A 178 16.87 1.14 2.80
CA GLU A 178 18.05 0.98 3.66
C GLU A 178 18.99 2.20 3.57
N ALA A 179 19.08 2.85 2.41
CA ALA A 179 19.90 4.06 2.24
C ALA A 179 19.41 5.23 3.11
N LEU A 180 18.15 5.21 3.55
CA LEU A 180 17.58 6.25 4.42
C LEU A 180 17.68 5.90 5.91
N GLN A 181 17.93 4.65 6.30
CA GLN A 181 17.92 4.24 7.71
C GLN A 181 18.98 4.94 8.59
N GLY A 182 20.09 5.41 7.99
CA GLY A 182 21.10 6.21 8.68
C GLY A 182 20.80 7.72 8.73
N ILE A 183 19.79 8.17 7.98
CA ILE A 183 19.46 9.58 7.76
C ILE A 183 18.12 9.95 8.41
N MET A 184 17.17 9.02 8.39
CA MET A 184 15.80 9.14 8.88
C MET A 184 15.48 7.94 9.77
N LYS A 185 14.90 8.18 10.95
CA LYS A 185 14.48 7.12 11.87
C LYS A 185 12.97 7.08 11.99
N VAL A 186 12.42 5.89 12.23
CA VAL A 186 11.03 5.75 12.68
C VAL A 186 10.83 6.56 13.96
N GLY A 187 9.78 7.36 13.99
CA GLY A 187 9.45 8.25 15.09
C GLY A 187 9.98 9.68 14.95
N ASP A 188 10.93 9.96 14.04
CA ASP A 188 11.38 11.32 13.72
C ASP A 188 10.16 12.18 13.36
N GLU A 189 10.08 13.39 13.92
CA GLU A 189 8.99 14.32 13.63
C GLU A 189 9.26 15.04 12.30
N ILE A 190 8.29 14.99 11.40
CA ILE A 190 8.33 15.65 10.10
C ILE A 190 7.81 17.07 10.30
N LEU A 191 8.72 18.04 10.31
CA LEU A 191 8.40 19.46 10.46
C LEU A 191 7.95 20.07 9.13
N SER A 192 8.59 19.71 8.02
CA SER A 192 8.17 20.14 6.69
C SER A 192 8.52 19.12 5.62
N ILE A 193 7.73 19.11 4.55
CA ILE A 193 8.05 18.43 3.28
C ILE A 193 7.89 19.47 2.17
N ASN A 194 8.99 19.75 1.48
CA ASN A 194 9.10 20.84 0.51
C ASN A 194 8.64 22.17 1.12
N GLU A 195 7.65 22.83 0.53
CA GLU A 195 7.11 24.11 1.01
C GLU A 195 5.97 23.95 2.05
N VAL A 196 5.58 22.72 2.38
CA VAL A 196 4.47 22.45 3.31
C VAL A 196 5.02 22.26 4.74
N ASP A 197 4.62 23.15 5.64
CA ASP A 197 4.91 23.08 7.07
C ASP A 197 3.85 22.25 7.81
N PHE A 198 4.30 21.23 8.55
CA PHE A 198 3.49 20.31 9.34
C PHE A 198 3.63 20.52 10.85
N SER A 199 4.54 21.40 11.29
CA SER A 199 4.92 21.56 12.71
C SER A 199 3.76 21.99 13.61
N SER A 200 2.74 22.64 13.06
CA SER A 200 1.56 23.11 13.80
C SER A 200 0.23 22.57 13.27
N LEU A 201 0.25 21.64 12.32
CA LEU A 201 -0.97 21.12 11.72
C LEU A 201 -1.61 20.05 12.60
N SER A 202 -2.91 20.20 12.86
CA SER A 202 -3.72 19.13 13.44
C SER A 202 -3.91 17.98 12.45
N MET A 203 -4.30 16.80 12.96
CA MET A 203 -4.64 15.62 12.17
C MET A 203 -5.55 15.95 10.96
N CYS A 204 -6.61 16.73 11.20
CA CYS A 204 -7.57 17.11 10.16
C CYS A 204 -6.98 18.08 9.13
N GLU A 205 -6.00 18.89 9.50
CA GLU A 205 -5.30 19.79 8.57
C GLU A 205 -4.27 19.03 7.74
N VAL A 206 -3.57 18.07 8.34
CA VAL A 206 -2.67 17.13 7.63
C VAL A 206 -3.44 16.33 6.56
N LEU A 207 -4.62 15.82 6.89
CA LEU A 207 -5.47 15.12 5.92
C LEU A 207 -5.96 16.04 4.78
N ARG A 208 -6.12 17.35 5.04
CA ARG A 208 -6.55 18.32 4.02
C ARG A 208 -5.41 18.87 3.18
N SER A 209 -4.17 18.79 3.64
CA SER A 209 -3.02 19.38 2.95
C SER A 209 -2.62 18.66 1.67
N ARG A 210 -3.20 17.46 1.39
CA ARG A 210 -2.83 16.60 0.25
C ARG A 210 -1.32 16.31 0.21
N HIS A 211 -0.74 16.09 1.38
CA HIS A 211 0.69 15.87 1.58
C HIS A 211 1.27 14.72 0.73
N GLU A 212 0.47 13.73 0.37
CA GLU A 212 0.83 12.67 -0.59
C GLU A 212 1.43 13.24 -1.88
N LYS A 213 0.84 14.30 -2.45
CA LYS A 213 1.39 14.94 -3.66
C LYS A 213 2.76 15.56 -3.44
N ALA A 214 3.04 16.06 -2.24
CA ALA A 214 4.35 16.57 -1.90
C ALA A 214 5.38 15.44 -1.80
N ILE A 215 4.97 14.26 -1.32
CA ILE A 215 5.80 13.04 -1.18
C ILE A 215 6.07 12.37 -2.54
N GLU A 216 5.17 12.50 -3.51
CA GLU A 216 5.34 11.94 -4.86
C GLU A 216 6.33 12.70 -5.76
N ALA A 217 6.84 13.86 -5.33
CA ALA A 217 7.76 14.65 -6.13
C ALA A 217 9.10 13.91 -6.40
N ASP A 218 9.70 14.13 -7.57
CA ASP A 218 11.00 13.52 -7.94
C ASP A 218 12.13 13.90 -6.99
N LYS A 219 12.02 15.06 -6.34
CA LYS A 219 12.93 15.49 -5.28
C LYS A 219 12.11 15.94 -4.07
N LEU A 220 12.45 15.42 -2.90
CA LEU A 220 11.90 15.79 -1.61
C LEU A 220 12.95 16.49 -0.79
N VAL A 221 12.58 17.60 -0.16
CA VAL A 221 13.36 18.25 0.88
C VAL A 221 12.56 18.17 2.17
N ILE A 222 13.05 17.41 3.14
CA ILE A 222 12.33 17.12 4.38
C ILE A 222 13.09 17.70 5.55
N THR A 223 12.41 18.49 6.38
CA THR A 223 12.96 18.93 7.67
C THR A 223 12.46 17.98 8.74
N LEU A 224 13.40 17.28 9.40
CA LEU A 224 13.12 16.30 10.44
C LEU A 224 13.64 16.79 11.79
N LYS A 225 12.92 16.45 12.85
CA LYS A 225 13.41 16.56 14.22
C LYS A 225 13.63 15.16 14.79
N ASP A 226 14.88 14.87 15.16
CA ASP A 226 15.29 13.56 15.66
C ASP A 226 14.55 13.22 16.96
N ILE A 227 13.96 12.02 17.03
CA ILE A 227 13.18 11.60 18.18
C ILE A 227 14.00 11.51 19.48
N GLU A 228 15.28 11.17 19.40
CA GLU A 228 16.16 10.97 20.55
C GLU A 228 16.86 12.27 20.95
N THR A 229 17.53 12.94 20.00
CA THR A 229 18.37 14.11 20.31
C THR A 229 17.59 15.42 20.31
N GLN A 230 16.41 15.44 19.69
CA GLN A 230 15.61 16.64 19.44
C GLN A 230 16.26 17.65 18.45
N ASP A 231 17.38 17.29 17.84
CA ASP A 231 18.04 18.12 16.83
C ASP A 231 17.26 18.13 15.52
N THR A 232 17.36 19.25 14.80
CA THR A 232 16.74 19.39 13.48
C THR A 232 17.76 19.11 12.38
N LYS A 233 17.37 18.33 11.37
CA LYS A 233 18.16 18.02 10.17
C LYS A 233 17.33 18.19 8.91
N VAL A 234 17.98 18.58 7.82
CA VAL A 234 17.36 18.63 6.49
C VAL A 234 17.85 17.45 5.67
N VAL A 235 16.93 16.73 5.06
CA VAL A 235 17.17 15.52 4.27
C VAL A 235 16.68 15.75 2.85
N GLU A 236 17.51 15.43 1.87
CA GLU A 236 17.11 15.41 0.47
C GLU A 236 16.95 13.97 -0.03
N ILE A 237 15.80 13.65 -0.61
CA ILE A 237 15.51 12.33 -1.20
C ILE A 237 15.19 12.53 -2.68
N VAL A 238 15.75 11.71 -3.55
CA VAL A 238 15.44 11.69 -4.99
C VAL A 238 14.64 10.42 -5.29
N ASN A 239 13.42 10.54 -5.81
CA ASN A 239 12.48 9.44 -6.03
C ASN A 239 12.53 8.83 -7.44
#